data_AF-A0AAN7GUF3-F1
#
_entry.id   AF-A0AAN7GUF3-F1
#
_cell.length_a   1.000
_cell.length_b   1.000
_cell.length_c   1.000
_cell.angle_alpha   90.00
_cell.angle_beta   90.00
_cell.angle_gamma   90.00
#
_symmetry.space_group_name_H-M   'P 1'
#
loop_
_entity.id
_entity.type
_entity.pdbx_description
1 polymer ?
#
loop_
_entity_poly.entity_id
_entity_poly.type
_entity_poly.pdbx_seq_one_letter_code
_entity_poly.pdbx_strand_id
1 'polypeptide(L)'
;MEYRGGQAVAVLSEFFETASLRIWRFHEEERSCVQTAAMPPSMSHEFYGKKMDINCVGSDRVLICLSSGDDFRYILFDIAAKEWVELPQCHVNGIIVEFISAFSFQQRIESSL
;
A
#
# COMPACT_ATOMS: atom_id res chain seq x y z
N MET A 1 -15.48 -4.66 19.30
CA MET A 1 -15.46 -3.29 18.75
C MET A 1 -15.63 -3.46 17.25
N GLU A 2 -16.78 -3.05 16.71
CA GLU A 2 -17.13 -3.25 15.31
C GLU A 2 -16.36 -2.24 14.45
N TYR A 3 -15.53 -2.74 13.52
CA TYR A 3 -14.72 -1.89 12.66
C TYR A 3 -15.62 -1.22 11.61
N ARG A 4 -16.11 -0.01 11.92
CA ARG A 4 -16.73 0.85 10.91
C ARG A 4 -15.60 1.38 10.04
N GLY A 5 -15.55 0.90 8.78
CA GLY A 5 -14.47 1.13 7.84
C GLY A 5 -13.91 2.55 7.89
N GLY A 6 -12.62 2.67 8.23
CA GLY A 6 -11.90 3.94 8.21
C GLY A 6 -11.13 4.08 6.90
N GLN A 7 -11.01 5.30 6.40
CA GLN A 7 -10.17 5.61 5.25
C GLN A 7 -8.70 5.61 5.71
N ALA A 8 -7.90 4.73 5.10
CA ALA A 8 -6.45 4.72 5.25
C ALA A 8 -5.81 5.37 4.02
N VAL A 9 -4.76 6.15 4.23
CA VAL A 9 -4.02 6.86 3.19
C VAL A 9 -2.57 6.43 3.25
N ALA A 10 -2.04 5.94 2.12
CA ALA A 10 -0.62 5.69 1.96
C ALA A 10 0.08 6.96 1.45
N VAL A 11 1.16 7.36 2.11
CA VAL A 11 1.92 8.56 1.76
C VAL A 11 3.39 8.20 1.67
N LEU A 12 4.01 8.42 0.50
CA LEU A 12 5.46 8.42 0.35
C LEU A 12 5.97 9.84 0.51
N SER A 13 6.90 10.06 1.44
CA SER A 13 7.58 11.33 1.59
C SER A 13 9.09 11.15 1.48
N GLU A 14 9.75 12.13 0.90
CA GLU A 14 11.21 12.20 0.78
C GLU A 14 11.75 13.31 1.68
N PHE A 15 12.80 13.03 2.44
CA PHE A 15 13.46 13.99 3.32
C PHE A 15 14.89 13.56 3.64
N PHE A 16 15.85 14.50 3.67
CA PHE A 16 17.27 14.25 3.97
C PHE A 16 17.86 13.01 3.28
N GLU A 17 17.74 12.93 1.95
CA GLU A 17 18.28 11.80 1.16
C GLU A 17 17.68 10.42 1.51
N THR A 18 16.51 10.42 2.14
CA THR A 18 15.75 9.21 2.48
C THR A 18 14.31 9.32 2.00
N ALA A 19 13.66 8.17 1.87
CA ALA A 19 12.23 8.09 1.60
C ALA A 19 11.53 7.23 2.66
N SER A 20 10.29 7.60 2.98
CA SER A 20 9.47 6.97 4.01
C SER A 20 8.05 6.77 3.50
N LEU A 21 7.64 5.51 3.38
CA LEU A 21 6.25 5.15 3.09
C LEU A 21 5.49 4.97 4.40
N ARG A 22 4.37 5.66 4.55
CA ARG A 22 3.61 5.75 5.82
C ARG A 22 2.13 5.54 5.59
N ILE A 23 1.47 4.93 6.57
CA ILE A 23 0.01 4.80 6.60
C ILE A 23 -0.58 5.79 7.59
N TRP A 24 -1.48 6.62 7.09
CA TRP A 24 -2.27 7.55 7.86
C TRP A 24 -3.72 7.10 7.91
N ARG A 25 -4.41 7.37 9.02
CA ARG A 25 -5.84 7.13 9.16
C ARG A 25 -6.53 8.46 9.34
N PHE A 26 -7.59 8.67 8.56
CA PHE A 26 -8.46 9.82 8.75
C PHE A 26 -9.49 9.54 9.85
N HIS A 27 -9.57 10.45 10.82
CA HIS A 27 -10.55 10.44 11.89
C HIS A 27 -11.61 11.49 11.57
N GLU A 28 -12.81 11.04 11.16
CA GLU A 28 -13.86 11.93 10.69
C GLU A 28 -14.34 12.92 11.76
N GLU A 29 -14.49 12.45 13.01
CA GLU A 29 -14.96 13.25 14.15
C GLU A 29 -14.01 14.43 14.43
N GLU A 30 -12.71 14.16 14.40
CA GLU A 30 -11.66 15.14 14.69
C GLU A 30 -11.20 15.91 13.44
N ARG A 31 -11.66 15.50 12.24
CA ARG A 31 -11.16 15.94 10.93
C ARG A 31 -9.64 15.95 10.85
N SER A 32 -9.01 14.96 11.47
CA SER A 32 -7.57 14.87 11.64
C SER A 32 -7.03 13.60 10.97
N CYS A 33 -5.78 13.64 10.51
CA CYS A 33 -5.06 12.46 10.06
C CYS A 33 -4.05 12.06 11.14
N VAL A 34 -4.05 10.80 11.52
CA VAL A 34 -3.07 10.25 12.48
C VAL A 34 -2.19 9.24 11.76
N GLN A 35 -0.87 9.36 11.92
CA GLN A 35 0.06 8.38 11.40
C GLN A 35 -0.05 7.09 12.22
N THR A 36 -0.31 5.97 11.56
CA THR A 36 -0.55 4.67 12.23
C THR A 36 0.54 3.64 11.97
N ALA A 37 1.40 3.86 10.97
CA ALA A 37 2.57 3.04 10.68
C ALA A 37 3.56 3.77 9.77
N ALA A 38 4.83 3.38 9.86
CA ALA A 38 5.88 3.75 8.93
C ALA A 38 6.61 2.48 8.48
N MET A 39 6.89 2.38 7.19
CA MET A 39 7.68 1.29 6.64
C MET A 39 9.12 1.35 7.18
N PRO A 40 9.75 0.20 7.47
CA PRO A 40 11.15 0.16 7.88
C PRO A 40 12.06 0.87 6.87
N PRO A 41 13.04 1.67 7.33
CA PRO A 41 14.03 2.34 6.48
C PRO A 41 14.72 1.42 5.47
N SER A 42 15.02 0.18 5.88
CA SER A 42 15.66 -0.84 5.04
C SER A 42 14.85 -1.20 3.79
N MET A 43 13.55 -0.92 3.78
CA MET A 43 12.67 -1.14 2.63
C MET A 43 12.35 0.16 1.91
N SER A 44 12.16 1.28 2.62
CA SER A 44 11.64 2.50 1.98
C SER A 44 12.72 3.44 1.44
N HIS A 45 13.97 3.36 1.92
CA HIS A 45 15.02 4.29 1.51
C HIS A 45 15.35 4.20 0.02
N GLU A 46 15.21 3.03 -0.59
CA GLU A 46 15.46 2.83 -2.02
C GLU A 46 14.52 3.65 -2.92
N PHE A 47 13.42 4.16 -2.40
CA PHE A 47 12.48 4.97 -3.18
C PHE A 47 12.93 6.42 -3.34
N TYR A 48 13.94 6.87 -2.60
CA TYR A 48 14.42 8.25 -2.64
C TYR A 48 14.87 8.65 -4.05
N GLY A 49 14.36 9.78 -4.54
CA GLY A 49 14.72 10.34 -5.85
C GLY A 49 14.12 9.58 -7.03
N LYS A 50 13.42 8.46 -6.80
CA LYS A 50 12.81 7.66 -7.87
C LYS A 50 11.48 8.21 -8.35
N LYS A 51 10.86 9.16 -7.63
CA LYS A 51 9.56 9.77 -8.00
C LYS A 51 8.46 8.73 -8.25
N MET A 52 8.30 7.82 -7.29
CA MET A 52 7.32 6.73 -7.38
C MET A 52 5.89 7.27 -7.40
N ASP A 53 5.10 6.83 -8.38
CA ASP A 53 3.65 6.89 -8.33
C ASP A 53 3.13 5.84 -7.35
N ILE A 54 2.04 6.18 -6.64
CA ILE A 54 1.45 5.32 -5.61
C ILE A 54 -0.01 5.06 -5.97
N ASN A 55 -0.37 3.79 -6.03
CA ASN A 55 -1.76 3.34 -6.02
C ASN A 55 -1.95 2.41 -4.82
N CYS A 56 -3.04 2.56 -4.08
CA CYS A 56 -3.30 1.68 -2.95
C CYS A 56 -4.77 1.33 -2.80
N VAL A 57 -5.00 0.14 -2.29
CA VAL A 57 -6.31 -0.37 -1.93
C VAL A 57 -6.22 -1.02 -0.56
N GLY A 58 -7.20 -0.82 0.31
CA GLY A 58 -7.19 -1.53 1.57
C GLY A 58 -8.52 -1.62 2.30
N SER A 59 -8.57 -2.58 3.22
CA SER A 59 -9.59 -2.73 4.24
C SER A 59 -8.90 -3.12 5.56
N ASP A 60 -8.69 -4.41 5.81
CA ASP A 60 -7.88 -4.91 6.94
C ASP A 60 -6.38 -4.98 6.60
N ARG A 61 -6.08 -5.15 5.32
CA ARG A 61 -4.74 -5.07 4.74
C ARG A 61 -4.73 -4.02 3.66
N VAL A 62 -3.60 -3.34 3.48
CA VAL A 62 -3.41 -2.33 2.44
C VAL A 62 -2.40 -2.87 1.44
N LEU A 63 -2.84 -3.09 0.20
CA LEU A 63 -1.94 -3.33 -0.93
C LEU A 63 -1.55 -1.97 -1.51
N ILE A 64 -0.25 -1.75 -1.64
CA ILE A 64 0.36 -0.52 -2.16
C ILE A 64 1.20 -0.92 -3.36
N CYS A 65 0.86 -0.40 -4.52
CA CYS A 65 1.60 -0.53 -5.76
C CYS A 65 2.43 0.75 -5.95
N LEU A 66 3.74 0.58 -6.11
CA LEU A 66 4.69 1.65 -6.39
C LEU A 66 5.22 1.46 -7.79
N SER A 67 5.30 2.54 -8.57
CA SER A 67 5.84 2.48 -9.94
C SER A 67 6.61 3.74 -10.34
N SER A 68 7.72 3.56 -11.05
CA SER A 68 8.43 4.65 -11.75
C SER A 68 9.27 4.09 -12.90
N GLY A 69 8.94 4.48 -14.13
CA GLY A 69 9.58 3.89 -15.31
C GLY A 69 9.37 2.37 -15.34
N ASP A 70 10.46 1.62 -15.39
CA ASP A 70 10.47 0.14 -15.40
C ASP A 70 10.56 -0.49 -13.98
N ASP A 71 10.56 0.32 -12.90
CA ASP A 71 10.61 -0.16 -11.51
C ASP A 71 9.20 -0.24 -10.92
N PHE A 72 8.76 -1.46 -10.57
CA PHE A 72 7.46 -1.73 -9.99
C PHE A 72 7.61 -2.60 -8.73
N ARG A 73 7.05 -2.15 -7.62
CA ARG A 73 7.12 -2.83 -6.32
C ARG A 73 5.73 -2.95 -5.71
N TYR A 74 5.49 -4.07 -5.04
CA TYR A 74 4.20 -4.40 -4.44
C TYR A 74 4.38 -4.63 -2.97
N ILE A 75 3.75 -3.80 -2.16
CA ILE A 75 3.88 -3.84 -0.71
C ILE A 75 2.52 -4.16 -0.12
N LEU A 76 2.47 -5.18 0.72
CA LEU A 76 1.33 -5.48 1.57
C LEU A 76 1.61 -4.99 2.99
N PHE A 77 0.70 -4.20 3.53
CA PHE A 77 0.71 -3.80 4.93
C PHE A 77 -0.47 -4.43 5.67
N ASP A 78 -0.20 -5.23 6.69
CA ASP A 78 -1.22 -5.76 7.60
C ASP A 78 -1.48 -4.77 8.73
N ILE A 79 -2.68 -4.20 8.79
CA ILE A 79 -3.01 -3.14 9.77
C ILE A 79 -3.01 -3.68 11.20
N ALA A 80 -3.45 -4.93 11.39
CA ALA A 80 -3.56 -5.56 12.70
C ALA A 80 -2.20 -6.01 13.22
N ALA A 81 -1.42 -6.69 12.38
CA ALA A 81 -0.09 -7.17 12.73
C ALA A 81 0.98 -6.07 12.71
N LYS A 82 0.70 -4.93 12.04
CA LYS A 82 1.67 -3.85 11.78
C LYS A 82 2.90 -4.33 11.00
N GLU A 83 2.68 -5.30 10.11
CA GLU A 83 3.74 -5.93 9.33
C GLU A 83 3.74 -5.43 7.90
N TRP A 84 4.95 -5.30 7.35
CA TRP A 84 5.20 -4.91 5.97
C TRP A 84 5.82 -6.10 5.24
N VAL A 85 5.26 -6.43 4.07
CA VAL A 85 5.73 -7.52 3.24
C VAL A 85 5.85 -7.02 1.80
N GLU A 86 7.01 -7.19 1.20
CA GLU A 86 7.17 -7.03 -0.24
C GLU A 86 6.68 -8.32 -0.94
N LEU A 87 5.74 -8.16 -1.86
CA LEU A 87 5.20 -9.25 -2.67
C LEU A 87 6.09 -9.47 -3.90
N PRO A 88 6.22 -10.72 -4.38
CA PRO A 88 6.98 -11.01 -5.57
C PRO A 88 6.34 -10.37 -6.82
N GLN A 89 7.16 -10.15 -7.85
CA GLN A 89 6.68 -9.71 -9.15
C GLN A 89 5.74 -10.75 -9.76
N CYS A 90 4.63 -10.28 -10.34
CA CYS A 90 3.68 -11.14 -11.03
C CYS A 90 4.24 -11.55 -12.39
N HIS A 91 4.16 -12.85 -12.68
CA HIS A 91 4.59 -13.41 -13.95
C HIS A 91 3.43 -14.16 -14.60
N VAL A 92 3.15 -13.84 -15.86
CA VAL A 92 2.19 -14.59 -16.70
C VAL A 92 2.96 -15.18 -17.87
N ASN A 93 3.00 -16.51 -17.95
CA ASN A 93 3.78 -17.24 -18.95
C ASN A 93 5.28 -16.84 -18.99
N GLY A 94 5.86 -16.53 -17.82
CA GLY A 94 7.26 -16.11 -17.70
C GLY A 94 7.53 -14.65 -18.05
N ILE A 95 6.50 -13.87 -18.40
CA ILE A 95 6.60 -12.43 -18.68
C ILE A 95 6.17 -11.67 -17.43
N ILE A 96 6.97 -10.68 -17.01
CA ILE A 96 6.61 -9.76 -15.93
C ILE A 96 5.41 -8.94 -16.39
N VAL A 97 4.35 -8.94 -15.58
CA VAL A 97 3.16 -8.12 -15.83
C VAL A 97 3.14 -6.96 -14.85
N GLU A 98 3.15 -5.76 -15.40
CA GLU A 98 3.02 -4.52 -14.65
C GLU A 98 1.57 -4.33 -14.16
N PHE A 99 1.40 -3.94 -12.90
CA PHE A 99 0.11 -3.53 -12.38
C PHE A 99 -0.12 -2.05 -12.66
N ILE A 100 -1.23 -1.76 -13.33
CA ILE A 100 -1.62 -0.38 -13.68
C ILE A 100 -2.40 0.27 -12.52
N SER A 101 -3.27 -0.49 -11.84
CA SER A 101 -4.07 0.05 -10.74
C SER A 101 -4.58 -1.05 -9.81
N ALA A 102 -4.69 -0.73 -8.52
CA ALA A 102 -5.36 -1.58 -7.54
C ALA A 102 -6.83 -1.17 -7.41
N PHE A 103 -7.72 -2.14 -7.21
CA PHE A 103 -9.14 -1.91 -6.99
C PHE A 103 -9.65 -2.79 -5.85
N SER A 104 -10.48 -2.22 -4.97
CA SER A 104 -11.15 -3.00 -3.93
C SER A 104 -12.42 -3.57 -4.51
N PHE A 105 -12.63 -4.86 -4.34
CA PHE A 105 -13.93 -5.46 -4.62
C PHE A 105 -14.27 -6.47 -3.54
N GLN A 106 -15.54 -6.50 -3.17
CA GLN A 106 -16.05 -7.54 -2.29
C GLN A 106 -16.31 -8.77 -3.15
N GLN A 107 -15.57 -9.85 -2.91
CA GLN A 107 -15.87 -11.14 -3.54
C GLN A 107 -17.27 -11.58 -3.11
N ARG A 108 -18.26 -11.42 -3.99
CA ARG A 108 -19.53 -12.13 -3.85
C ARG A 108 -19.29 -13.54 -4.35
N ILE A 109 -19.14 -14.48 -3.43
CA ILE A 109 -19.13 -15.90 -3.78
C ILE A 109 -20.53 -16.21 -4.27
N GLU A 110 -20.72 -16.27 -5.59
CA GLU A 110 -21.90 -16.90 -6.17
C GLU A 110 -21.74 -18.41 -6.01
N SER A 111 -22.44 -18.97 -5.02
CA SER A 111 -22.63 -20.40 -4.89
C SER A 111 -23.30 -20.91 -6.17
N SER A 112 -22.57 -21.61 -7.03
CA SER A 112 -23.18 -22.44 -8.07
C SER A 112 -23.95 -23.57 -7.38
N LEU A 113 -25.27 -23.63 -7.61
CA LEU A 113 -26.14 -24.74 -7.19
C LEU A 113 -25.81 -26.02 -7.95
#